data_AF-A0A495JC04-F1
#
_entry.id   AF-A0A495JC04-F1
#
_cell.length_a   1.000
_cell.length_b   1.000
_cell.length_c   1.000
_cell.angle_alpha   90.00
_cell.angle_beta   90.00
_cell.angle_gamma   90.00
#
_symmetry.space_group_name_H-M   'P 1'
#
loop_
_entity.id
_entity.type
_entity.pdbx_description
1 polymer ?
#
loop_
_entity_poly.entity_id
_entity_poly.type
_entity_poly.pdbx_seq_one_letter_code
_entity_poly.pdbx_strand_id
1 'polypeptide(L)'
;MATQQEIRTEIVRILRALQHAEGERRTMLYRDLADQTVDLREHYLTPAGQPDWTGRTGAYRIAVRALYAEAGYSQAERKVVQTSTRYHIGNHVRARISKEEADALALNPQSPLLRARERSRSDRQELRDLIAQARAIVEAHQQQPEPGLAKSGRRRAQ
;
A
#
# COMPACT_ATOMS: atom_id res chain seq x y z
N MET A 1 12.03 11.06 16.18
CA MET A 1 12.60 10.14 15.17
C MET A 1 13.50 9.16 15.89
N ALA A 2 13.47 7.89 15.52
CA ALA A 2 14.42 6.92 16.06
C ALA A 2 15.85 7.30 15.64
N THR A 3 16.83 6.97 16.46
CA THR A 3 18.23 7.16 16.12
C THR A 3 18.66 6.16 15.04
N GLN A 4 19.71 6.51 14.30
CA GLN A 4 20.29 5.62 13.30
C GLN A 4 20.66 4.26 13.89
N GLN A 5 21.13 4.21 15.14
CA GLN A 5 21.53 2.96 15.79
C GLN A 5 20.34 2.09 16.20
N GLU A 6 19.23 2.70 16.64
CA GLU A 6 17.99 1.97 16.96
C GLU A 6 17.42 1.32 15.69
N ILE A 7 17.35 2.07 14.58
CA ILE A 7 16.87 1.57 13.28
C ILE A 7 17.75 0.40 12.81
N ARG A 8 19.07 0.53 12.92
CA ARG A 8 20.02 -0.53 12.53
C ARG A 8 19.83 -1.81 13.36
N THR A 9 19.69 -1.66 14.67
CA THR A 9 19.41 -2.79 15.59
C THR A 9 18.12 -3.49 15.19
N GLU A 10 17.07 -2.72 14.90
CA GLU A 10 15.77 -3.25 14.53
C GLU A 10 15.80 -3.97 13.17
N ILE A 11 16.50 -3.42 12.18
CA ILE A 11 16.72 -4.09 10.89
C ILE A 11 17.39 -5.45 11.08
N VAL A 12 18.45 -5.55 11.89
CA VAL A 12 19.14 -6.82 12.15
C VAL A 12 18.20 -7.82 12.83
N ARG A 13 17.38 -7.37 13.79
CA ARG A 13 16.37 -8.20 14.44
C ARG A 13 15.35 -8.76 13.44
N ILE A 14 14.82 -7.92 12.54
CA ILE A 14 13.86 -8.32 11.50
C ILE A 14 14.51 -9.29 10.51
N LEU A 15 15.75 -9.03 10.09
CA LEU A 15 16.50 -9.91 9.18
C LEU A 15 16.71 -11.30 9.80
N ARG A 16 17.09 -11.40 11.07
CA ARG A 16 17.19 -12.70 11.76
C ARG A 16 15.84 -13.41 11.83
N ALA A 17 14.76 -12.69 12.13
CA ALA A 17 13.42 -13.26 12.13
C ALA A 17 12.99 -13.78 10.73
N LEU A 18 13.41 -13.12 9.65
CA LEU A 18 13.11 -13.53 8.27
C LEU A 18 13.73 -14.88 7.87
N GLN A 19 14.82 -15.30 8.51
CA GLN A 19 15.47 -16.58 8.20
C GLN A 19 14.57 -17.78 8.49
N HIS A 20 13.69 -17.65 9.49
CA HIS A 20 12.81 -18.73 9.95
C HIS A 20 11.33 -18.46 9.67
N ALA A 21 11.00 -17.31 9.07
CA ALA A 21 9.62 -16.94 8.82
C ALA A 21 9.09 -17.50 7.49
N GLU A 22 7.84 -17.95 7.54
CA GLU A 22 7.09 -18.46 6.39
C GLU A 22 5.75 -17.75 6.21
N GLY A 23 5.12 -17.96 5.06
CA GLY A 23 3.78 -17.48 4.74
C GLY A 23 3.52 -16.00 5.00
N GLU A 24 2.41 -15.70 5.66
CA GLU A 24 1.99 -14.34 5.98
C GLU A 24 2.98 -13.63 6.91
N ARG A 25 3.56 -14.35 7.88
CA ARG A 25 4.56 -13.78 8.80
C ARG A 25 5.78 -13.26 8.05
N ARG A 26 6.27 -14.01 7.06
CA ARG A 26 7.37 -13.58 6.20
C ARG A 26 7.03 -12.31 5.43
N THR A 27 5.79 -12.21 4.93
CA THR A 27 5.31 -11.03 4.21
C THR A 27 5.22 -9.80 5.10
N MET A 28 4.76 -9.95 6.36
CA MET A 28 4.77 -8.86 7.34
C MET A 28 6.19 -8.37 7.61
N LEU A 29 7.13 -9.28 7.86
CA LEU A 29 8.53 -8.91 8.10
C LEU A 29 9.19 -8.21 6.91
N TYR A 30 8.81 -8.54 5.65
CA TYR A 30 9.29 -7.78 4.50
C TYR A 30 8.76 -6.33 4.47
N ARG A 31 7.54 -6.08 4.97
CA ARG A 31 7.00 -4.73 5.10
C ARG A 31 7.73 -3.97 6.21
N ASP A 32 7.90 -4.60 7.37
CA ASP A 32 8.61 -4.00 8.50
C ASP A 32 10.07 -3.67 8.13
N LEU A 33 10.75 -4.60 7.44
CA LEU A 33 12.10 -4.37 6.93
C LEU A 33 12.12 -3.18 5.95
N ALA A 34 11.13 -3.08 5.07
CA ALA A 34 11.06 -1.98 4.11
C ALA A 34 10.86 -0.63 4.81
N ASP A 35 9.99 -0.57 5.82
CA ASP A 35 9.73 0.65 6.58
C ASP A 35 11.00 1.14 7.29
N GLN A 36 11.65 0.26 8.06
CA GLN A 36 12.90 0.58 8.75
C GLN A 36 14.04 0.92 7.77
N THR A 37 14.07 0.29 6.60
CA THR A 37 15.04 0.63 5.55
C THR A 37 14.81 2.03 5.00
N VAL A 38 13.55 2.49 4.91
CA VAL A 38 13.23 3.86 4.49
C VAL A 38 13.54 4.86 5.59
N ASP A 39 13.25 4.55 6.86
CA ASP A 39 13.73 5.36 8.00
C ASP A 39 15.25 5.54 7.96
N LEU A 40 15.97 4.46 7.69
CA LEU A 40 17.42 4.51 7.62
C LEU A 40 17.91 5.47 6.53
N ARG A 41 17.20 5.61 5.39
CA ARG A 41 17.59 6.51 4.29
C ARG A 41 17.56 7.99 4.68
N GLU A 42 16.77 8.37 5.67
CA GLU A 42 16.72 9.75 6.18
C GLU A 42 18.05 10.17 6.83
N HIS A 43 18.84 9.20 7.32
CA HIS A 43 20.16 9.44 7.89
C HIS A 43 21.31 9.44 6.87
N TYR A 44 21.02 9.18 5.59
CA TYR A 44 22.02 9.23 4.52
C TYR A 44 21.64 10.29 3.50
N LEU A 45 22.50 11.28 3.34
CA LEU A 45 22.23 12.41 2.47
C LEU A 45 22.89 12.26 1.10
N THR A 46 22.19 12.74 0.09
CA THR A 46 22.72 12.98 -1.25
C THR A 46 23.67 14.20 -1.23
N PRO A 47 24.46 14.44 -2.29
CA PRO A 47 25.27 15.65 -2.40
C PRO A 47 24.47 16.97 -2.32
N ALA A 48 23.17 16.92 -2.63
CA ALA A 48 22.26 18.04 -2.52
C ALA A 48 21.69 18.24 -1.08
N GLY A 49 22.16 17.45 -0.10
CA GLY A 49 21.71 17.53 1.29
C GLY A 49 20.35 16.86 1.55
N GLN A 50 19.74 16.24 0.55
CA GLN A 50 18.44 15.56 0.68
C GLN A 50 18.61 14.10 1.11
N PRO A 51 17.66 13.50 1.85
CA PRO A 51 17.64 12.07 2.11
C PRO A 51 17.82 11.21 0.85
N ASP A 52 18.53 10.09 0.97
CA ASP A 52 18.77 9.16 -0.14
C ASP A 52 17.55 8.25 -0.38
N TRP A 53 16.45 8.85 -0.82
CA TRP A 53 15.22 8.15 -1.17
C TRP A 53 15.40 7.07 -2.24
N THR A 54 16.49 7.12 -3.00
CA THR A 54 16.81 6.13 -4.05
C THR A 54 17.67 4.96 -3.54
N GLY A 55 18.31 5.10 -2.38
CA GLY A 55 19.26 4.13 -1.83
C GLY A 55 20.52 3.96 -2.68
N ARG A 56 20.95 5.02 -3.39
CA ARG A 56 22.08 5.00 -4.34
C ARG A 56 23.37 5.59 -3.78
N THR A 57 23.38 6.17 -2.59
CA THR A 57 24.60 6.70 -1.98
C THR A 57 25.52 5.56 -1.53
N GLY A 58 26.83 5.78 -1.65
CA GLY A 58 27.83 4.79 -1.24
C GLY A 58 27.74 4.45 0.24
N ALA A 59 27.58 5.46 1.09
CA ALA A 59 27.46 5.32 2.54
C ALA A 59 26.28 4.44 2.95
N TYR A 60 25.09 4.70 2.39
CA TYR A 60 23.90 3.87 2.61
C TYR A 60 24.13 2.42 2.18
N ARG A 61 24.69 2.19 0.98
CA ARG A 61 24.94 0.81 0.48
C ARG A 61 25.92 0.03 1.35
N ILE A 62 26.95 0.69 1.88
CA ILE A 62 27.92 0.07 2.80
C ILE A 62 27.21 -0.31 4.10
N ALA A 63 26.40 0.60 4.66
CA ALA A 63 25.67 0.33 5.88
C ALA A 63 24.68 -0.82 5.73
N VAL A 64 23.84 -0.81 4.68
CA VAL A 64 22.90 -1.91 4.41
C VAL A 64 23.65 -3.23 4.23
N ARG A 65 24.79 -3.24 3.51
CA ARG A 65 25.62 -4.44 3.37
C ARG A 65 26.08 -4.99 4.73
N ALA A 66 26.51 -4.11 5.63
CA ALA A 66 26.93 -4.50 6.98
C ALA A 66 25.77 -5.11 7.77
N LEU A 67 24.56 -4.54 7.70
CA LEU A 67 23.37 -5.07 8.39
C LEU A 67 23.02 -6.51 7.98
N TYR A 68 23.06 -6.79 6.67
CA TYR A 68 22.84 -8.16 6.18
C TYR A 68 23.93 -9.13 6.64
N ALA A 69 25.19 -8.71 6.61
CA ALA A 69 26.30 -9.52 7.08
C ALA A 69 26.20 -9.81 8.59
N GLU A 70 25.83 -8.81 9.39
CA GLU A 70 25.59 -8.91 10.84
C GLU A 70 24.41 -9.83 11.19
N ALA A 71 23.40 -9.87 10.32
CA ALA A 71 22.29 -10.82 10.43
C ALA A 71 22.64 -12.23 9.91
N GLY A 72 23.87 -12.47 9.44
CA GLY A 72 24.34 -13.78 8.99
C GLY A 72 23.95 -14.16 7.57
N TYR A 73 23.51 -13.20 6.73
CA TYR A 73 23.16 -13.48 5.34
C TYR A 73 24.39 -13.58 4.44
N SER A 74 24.45 -14.64 3.63
CA SER A 74 25.36 -14.72 2.49
C SER A 74 24.98 -13.70 1.39
N GLN A 75 25.88 -13.50 0.42
CA GLN A 75 25.61 -12.64 -0.72
C GLN A 75 24.40 -13.10 -1.56
N ALA A 76 24.23 -14.41 -1.72
CA ALA A 76 23.14 -14.99 -2.50
C ALA A 76 21.79 -14.77 -1.80
N GLU A 77 21.69 -15.11 -0.51
CA GLU A 77 20.46 -14.94 0.28
C GLU A 77 20.07 -13.47 0.41
N ARG A 78 21.05 -12.58 0.61
CA ARG A 78 20.82 -11.14 0.62
C ARG A 78 20.14 -10.68 -0.67
N LYS A 79 20.58 -11.16 -1.84
CA LYS A 79 19.98 -10.78 -3.13
C LYS A 79 18.51 -11.19 -3.21
N VAL A 80 18.17 -12.38 -2.69
CA VAL A 80 16.79 -12.87 -2.62
C VAL A 80 15.95 -11.97 -1.71
N VAL A 81 16.39 -11.72 -0.47
CA VAL A 81 15.66 -10.85 0.47
C VAL A 81 15.49 -9.43 -0.08
N GLN A 82 16.55 -8.84 -0.64
CA GLN A 82 16.48 -7.50 -1.23
C GLN A 82 15.51 -7.43 -2.40
N THR A 83 15.41 -8.50 -3.21
CA THR A 83 14.46 -8.57 -4.31
C THR A 83 13.02 -8.57 -3.79
N SER A 84 12.72 -9.40 -2.79
CA SER A 84 11.39 -9.45 -2.16
C SER A 84 11.01 -8.14 -1.47
N THR A 85 11.98 -7.48 -0.83
CA THR A 85 11.74 -6.26 -0.04
C THR A 85 11.57 -5.02 -0.94
N ARG A 86 12.13 -5.00 -2.16
CA ARG A 86 12.14 -3.84 -3.06
C ARG A 86 10.75 -3.29 -3.37
N TYR A 87 9.79 -4.18 -3.59
CA TYR A 87 8.40 -3.78 -3.86
C TYR A 87 7.81 -2.97 -2.70
N HIS A 88 8.06 -3.43 -1.46
CA HIS A 88 7.62 -2.74 -0.26
C HIS A 88 8.33 -1.40 -0.07
N ILE A 89 9.67 -1.36 -0.23
CA ILE A 89 10.45 -0.12 -0.13
C ILE A 89 9.88 0.96 -1.04
N GLY A 90 9.57 0.63 -2.31
CA GLY A 90 8.98 1.60 -3.23
C GLY A 90 7.66 2.18 -2.74
N ASN A 91 6.82 1.38 -2.08
CA ASN A 91 5.56 1.86 -1.51
C ASN A 91 5.78 2.76 -0.29
N HIS A 92 6.72 2.42 0.59
CA HIS A 92 7.04 3.25 1.77
C HIS A 92 7.67 4.59 1.35
N VAL A 93 8.60 4.60 0.39
CA VAL A 93 9.19 5.85 -0.12
C VAL A 93 8.11 6.78 -0.68
N ARG A 94 7.22 6.28 -1.55
CA ARG A 94 6.12 7.07 -2.11
C ARG A 94 5.11 7.57 -1.08
N ALA A 95 5.04 6.95 0.10
CA ALA A 95 4.18 7.43 1.18
C ALA A 95 4.80 8.61 1.94
N ARG A 96 6.11 8.86 1.80
CA ARG A 96 6.84 9.91 2.52
C ARG A 96 7.15 11.15 1.70
N ILE A 97 7.24 11.00 0.39
CA ILE A 97 7.55 12.10 -0.53
C ILE A 97 6.31 12.50 -1.32
N SER A 98 6.27 13.76 -1.73
CA SER A 98 5.23 14.25 -2.65
C SER A 98 5.32 13.54 -4.01
N LYS A 99 4.23 13.63 -4.79
CA LYS A 99 4.20 13.06 -6.14
C LYS A 99 5.24 13.74 -7.03
N GLU A 100 5.39 15.05 -6.90
CA GLU A 100 6.33 15.88 -7.65
C GLU A 100 7.78 15.44 -7.36
N GLU A 101 8.11 15.18 -6.09
CA GLU A 101 9.42 14.64 -5.70
C GLU A 101 9.63 13.21 -6.22
N ALA A 102 8.60 12.36 -6.17
CA ALA A 102 8.68 11.01 -6.72
C ALA A 102 8.92 11.02 -8.24
N ASP A 103 8.30 11.95 -8.96
CA ASP A 103 8.47 12.16 -10.40
C ASP A 103 9.88 12.65 -10.72
N ALA A 104 10.36 13.67 -9.99
CA ALA A 104 11.71 14.21 -10.14
C ALA A 104 12.81 13.18 -9.88
N LEU A 105 12.58 12.25 -8.93
CA LEU A 105 13.52 11.17 -8.62
C LEU A 105 13.39 9.96 -9.57
N ALA A 106 12.52 10.04 -10.58
CA ALA A 106 12.14 8.91 -11.44
C ALA A 106 11.76 7.66 -10.62
N LEU A 107 11.23 7.87 -9.42
CA LEU A 107 10.72 6.84 -8.53
C LEU A 107 9.30 6.43 -8.92
N ASN A 108 8.72 7.10 -9.91
CA ASN A 108 7.38 6.91 -10.40
C ASN A 108 7.27 5.59 -11.18
N PRO A 109 6.63 4.57 -10.60
CA PRO A 109 6.28 3.37 -11.33
C PRO A 109 4.81 3.54 -11.68
N GLN A 110 4.45 3.41 -12.95
CA GLN A 110 3.13 2.87 -13.27
C GLN A 110 3.06 1.41 -12.73
N SER A 111 3.04 1.25 -11.40
CA SER A 111 3.01 -0.02 -10.70
C SER A 111 1.65 -0.62 -11.01
N PRO A 112 1.58 -1.85 -11.58
CA PRO A 112 0.33 -2.56 -11.80
C PRO A 112 -0.59 -2.59 -10.57
N LEU A 113 -0.01 -2.51 -9.37
CA LEU A 113 -0.74 -2.57 -8.10
C LEU A 113 -1.38 -1.22 -7.70
N LEU A 114 -0.80 -0.09 -8.12
CA LEU A 114 -1.47 1.21 -8.02
C LEU A 114 -2.65 1.27 -8.99
N ARG A 115 -2.47 0.80 -10.23
CA ARG A 115 -3.59 0.62 -11.19
C ARG A 115 -4.68 -0.33 -10.67
N ALA A 116 -4.32 -1.36 -9.91
CA ALA A 116 -5.28 -2.29 -9.31
C ALA A 116 -6.01 -1.68 -8.10
N ARG A 117 -5.31 -0.91 -7.25
CA ARG A 117 -5.92 -0.22 -6.11
C ARG A 117 -6.81 0.95 -6.53
N GLU A 118 -6.41 1.67 -7.56
CA GLU A 118 -7.20 2.76 -8.16
C GLU A 118 -8.44 2.19 -8.84
N ARG A 119 -8.32 1.07 -9.59
CA ARG A 119 -9.48 0.29 -10.06
C ARG A 119 -10.36 -0.21 -8.93
N SER A 120 -9.83 -0.91 -7.93
CA SER A 120 -10.63 -1.41 -6.80
C SER A 120 -11.29 -0.31 -5.96
N ARG A 121 -10.72 0.90 -5.93
CA ARG A 121 -11.37 2.07 -5.30
C ARG A 121 -12.51 2.60 -6.18
N SER A 122 -12.32 2.68 -7.50
CA SER A 122 -13.37 3.01 -8.47
C SER A 122 -14.50 1.98 -8.42
N ASP A 123 -14.19 0.69 -8.53
CA ASP A 123 -15.14 -0.42 -8.53
C ASP A 123 -15.98 -0.45 -7.24
N ARG A 124 -15.37 -0.16 -6.09
CA ARG A 124 -16.09 -0.07 -4.81
C ARG A 124 -16.99 1.15 -4.70
N GLN A 125 -16.60 2.26 -5.31
CA GLN A 125 -17.40 3.48 -5.33
C GLN A 125 -18.59 3.31 -6.28
N GLU A 126 -18.35 2.80 -7.49
CA GLU A 126 -19.38 2.46 -8.47
C GLU A 126 -20.39 1.45 -7.92
N LEU A 127 -19.93 0.41 -7.22
CA LEU A 127 -20.81 -0.56 -6.56
C LEU A 127 -21.66 0.08 -5.47
N ARG A 128 -21.10 1.01 -4.67
CA ARG A 128 -21.86 1.76 -3.66
C ARG A 128 -22.93 2.64 -4.29
N ASP A 129 -22.59 3.31 -5.39
CA ASP A 129 -23.50 4.21 -6.10
C ASP A 129 -24.63 3.41 -6.79
N LEU A 130 -24.33 2.25 -7.37
CA LEU A 130 -25.32 1.30 -7.91
C LEU A 130 -26.27 0.78 -6.82
N ILE A 131 -25.76 0.42 -5.65
CA ILE A 131 -26.58 -0.03 -4.52
C ILE A 131 -27.50 1.11 -4.02
N ALA A 132 -26.98 2.34 -3.96
CA ALA A 132 -27.78 3.50 -3.56
C ALA A 132 -28.92 3.79 -4.56
N GLN A 133 -28.63 3.73 -5.87
CA GLN A 133 -29.64 3.89 -6.93
C GLN A 133 -30.72 2.79 -6.87
N ALA A 134 -30.32 1.53 -6.70
CA ALA A 134 -31.26 0.42 -6.59
C ALA A 134 -32.20 0.56 -5.39
N ARG A 135 -31.70 1.04 -4.24
CA ARG A 135 -32.52 1.33 -3.06
C ARG A 135 -33.54 2.43 -3.32
N ALA A 136 -33.11 3.53 -3.95
CA ALA A 136 -34.01 4.63 -4.30
C ALA A 136 -35.16 4.19 -5.24
N ILE A 137 -34.88 3.29 -6.19
CA ILE A 137 -35.90 2.73 -7.10
C ILE A 137 -36.92 1.89 -6.33
N VAL A 138 -36.46 1.02 -5.42
CA VAL A 138 -37.34 0.18 -4.59
C VAL A 138 -38.22 1.03 -3.67
N GLU A 139 -37.65 2.05 -3.04
CA GLU A 139 -38.40 2.99 -2.19
C GLU A 139 -39.45 3.77 -2.99
N ALA A 140 -39.11 4.23 -4.19
CA ALA A 140 -40.06 4.91 -5.08
C ALA A 140 -41.21 4.01 -5.54
N HIS A 141 -40.96 2.71 -5.75
CA HIS A 141 -41.99 1.75 -6.14
C HIS A 141 -42.93 1.41 -4.96
N GLN A 142 -42.43 1.38 -3.73
CA GLN A 142 -43.23 1.13 -2.53
C GLN A 142 -44.14 2.31 -2.14
N GLN A 143 -43.87 3.51 -2.67
CA GLN A 143 -44.66 4.72 -2.41
C GLN A 143 -45.72 5.01 -3.48
N GLN A 144 -45.85 4.18 -4.52
CA GLN A 144 -46.98 4.31 -5.45
C GLN A 144 -48.23 3.69 -4.80
N PRO A 145 -49.24 4.49 -4.40
CA PRO A 145 -50.49 3.93 -3.94
C PRO A 145 -51.14 3.19 -5.09
N GLU A 146 -51.59 1.95 -4.82
CA GLU A 146 -52.44 1.15 -5.71
C GLU A 146 -53.49 2.06 -6.38
N PRO A 147 -53.59 2.11 -7.72
CA PRO A 147 -54.61 2.88 -8.39
C PRO A 147 -55.96 2.34 -7.94
N GLY A 148 -56.61 3.10 -7.06
CA GLY A 148 -57.84 2.69 -6.39
C GLY A 148 -58.85 2.17 -7.39
N LEU A 149 -59.21 0.89 -7.25
CA LEU A 149 -60.31 0.25 -7.94
C LEU A 149 -61.58 1.10 -7.73
N ALA A 150 -61.86 1.96 -8.71
CA ALA A 150 -63.06 2.76 -8.77
C ALA A 150 -64.26 1.81 -8.74
N LYS A 151 -65.05 1.87 -7.67
CA LYS A 151 -66.27 1.09 -7.48
C LYS A 151 -67.25 1.41 -8.62
N SER A 152 -67.29 0.54 -9.63
CA SER A 152 -68.32 0.53 -10.66
C SER A 152 -69.66 0.18 -10.01
N GLY A 153 -70.44 1.22 -9.68
CA GLY A 153 -71.81 1.09 -9.21
C GLY A 153 -72.70 0.56 -10.32
N ARG A 154 -73.04 -0.74 -10.26
CA ARG A 154 -74.12 -1.31 -11.06
C ARG A 154 -75.45 -0.71 -10.61
N ARG A 155 -76.00 0.17 -11.45
CA ARG A 155 -77.39 0.63 -11.39
C ARG A 155 -78.31 -0.58 -11.67
N ARG A 156 -79.24 -0.87 -10.74
CA ARG A 156 -80.43 -1.68 -11.02
C ARG A 156 -81.44 -0.80 -11.74
N ALA A 157 -81.94 -1.26 -12.89
CA ALA A 157 -83.17 -0.76 -13.50
C ALA A 157 -84.26 -1.83 -13.33
N GLN A 158 -85.48 -1.33 -13.19
CA GLN A 158 -86.73 -1.99 -12.84
C GLN A 158 -87.22 -2.97 -13.90
#